data_AF-A0AAN8T2T2-F1
#
_entry.id   AF-A0AAN8T2T2-F1
#
_cell.length_a   1.000
_cell.length_b   1.000
_cell.length_c   1.000
_cell.angle_alpha   90.00
_cell.angle_beta   90.00
_cell.angle_gamma   90.00
#
_symmetry.space_group_name_H-M   'P 1'
#
loop_
_entity.id
_entity.type
_entity.pdbx_description
1 polymer ?
#
loop_
_entity_poly.entity_id
_entity_poly.type
_entity_poly.pdbx_seq_one_letter_code
_entity_poly.pdbx_strand_id
1 'polypeptide(L)'
;MVFHQIIVRFVFSTLLVWSSSSVRATNSTQCDQHCGAGSIGPHVPYPFGFSEGCGIRLNCTEITGDIRIGEYLIQNVTSDTLMVNFPVNCSRLIEDLQQLDGSNYGVTWRNGLLLQNCKVPRSECPLPSELLSARLNIQSCDSKKESISCYSEAGGDYLDYRNIGCGIVTSSFLIDMKNSSPMLLEFQTIELAWGLEGDCACHEDANCTNIFLPGNRNGFRCLCKHGFIGDGFRDGDRCRKEHSKAKHFHPRVWIAVIVPVAITVLVLCSCGAYYRLRNSRKAHPWIDGQLEQIPRITY
;
A
#
# COMPACT_ATOMS: atom_id res chain seq x y z
N MET A 1 43.93 22.81 -27.44
CA MET A 1 44.23 21.48 -26.85
C MET A 1 43.91 21.37 -25.36
N VAL A 2 44.11 22.40 -24.53
CA VAL A 2 43.90 22.34 -23.06
C VAL A 2 42.43 22.14 -22.65
N PHE A 3 41.49 22.76 -23.36
CA PHE A 3 40.05 22.66 -23.06
C PHE A 3 39.48 21.25 -23.24
N HIS A 4 39.97 20.52 -24.26
CA HIS A 4 39.49 19.18 -24.58
C HIS A 4 39.93 18.15 -23.52
N GLN A 5 41.11 18.36 -22.90
CA GLN A 5 41.63 17.53 -21.82
C GLN A 5 40.84 17.71 -20.51
N ILE A 6 40.35 18.93 -20.24
CA ILE A 6 39.56 19.21 -19.03
C ILE A 6 38.17 18.58 -19.13
N ILE A 7 37.52 18.64 -20.30
CA ILE A 7 36.21 18.03 -20.53
C ILE A 7 36.28 16.50 -20.40
N VAL A 8 37.28 15.85 -20.97
CA VAL A 8 37.45 14.39 -20.88
C VAL A 8 37.67 13.94 -19.43
N ARG A 9 38.45 14.70 -18.65
CA ARG A 9 38.67 14.40 -17.21
C ARG A 9 37.40 14.61 -16.38
N PHE A 10 36.60 15.62 -16.70
CA PHE A 10 35.32 15.86 -16.01
C PHE A 10 34.31 14.73 -16.30
N VAL A 11 34.22 14.27 -17.56
CA VAL A 11 33.34 13.17 -17.96
C VAL A 11 33.75 11.84 -17.32
N PHE A 12 35.05 11.54 -17.24
CA PHE A 12 35.55 10.34 -16.56
C PHE A 12 35.31 10.39 -15.04
N SER A 13 35.45 11.58 -14.42
CA SER A 13 35.15 11.79 -13.00
C SER A 13 33.66 11.58 -12.70
N THR A 14 32.75 11.99 -13.58
CA THR A 14 31.30 11.78 -13.38
C THR A 14 30.89 10.33 -13.62
N LEU A 15 31.57 9.61 -14.52
CA LEU A 15 31.31 8.19 -14.78
C LEU A 15 31.79 7.27 -13.63
N LEU A 16 32.91 7.61 -12.97
CA LEU A 16 33.40 6.84 -11.83
C LEU A 16 32.51 7.00 -10.57
N VAL A 17 31.87 8.16 -10.38
CA VAL A 17 30.91 8.38 -9.28
C VAL A 17 29.62 7.56 -9.48
N TRP A 18 29.23 7.26 -10.72
CA TRP A 18 28.05 6.46 -11.04
C TRP A 18 28.29 4.94 -10.96
N SER A 19 29.56 4.52 -10.85
CA SER A 19 29.94 3.10 -10.87
C SER A 19 29.90 2.42 -9.49
N SER A 20 29.54 3.16 -8.43
CA SER A 20 29.55 2.65 -7.05
C SER A 20 28.16 2.28 -6.51
N SER A 21 27.20 1.97 -7.39
CA SER A 21 25.94 1.35 -6.98
C SER A 21 26.12 -0.16 -6.94
N SER A 22 26.86 -0.65 -5.94
CA SER A 22 26.82 -2.08 -5.61
C SER A 22 25.43 -2.38 -5.06
N VAL A 23 24.51 -2.84 -5.93
CA VAL A 23 23.28 -3.50 -5.47
C VAL A 23 23.74 -4.79 -4.81
N ARG A 24 23.92 -4.73 -3.49
CA ARG A 24 24.13 -5.91 -2.67
C ARG A 24 22.79 -6.65 -2.72
N ALA A 25 22.72 -7.72 -3.51
CA ALA A 25 21.64 -8.68 -3.39
C ALA A 25 21.78 -9.34 -2.02
N THR A 26 21.18 -8.72 -1.01
CA THR A 26 20.92 -9.38 0.26
C THR A 26 19.92 -10.48 -0.05
N ASN A 27 20.27 -11.73 0.24
CA ASN A 27 19.28 -12.78 0.48
C ASN A 27 18.43 -12.29 1.65
N SER A 28 17.39 -11.56 1.31
CA SER A 28 16.55 -10.84 2.23
C SER A 28 15.57 -11.84 2.84
N THR A 29 15.86 -12.27 4.06
CA THR A 29 14.85 -12.81 4.99
C THR A 29 13.90 -11.71 5.50
N GLN A 30 13.95 -10.51 4.92
CA GLN A 30 13.11 -9.37 5.28
C GLN A 30 11.74 -9.53 4.64
N CYS A 31 10.70 -9.13 5.38
CA CYS A 31 9.33 -9.17 4.89
C CYS A 31 9.15 -8.21 3.70
N ASP A 32 8.80 -8.74 2.53
CA ASP A 32 8.35 -7.94 1.39
C ASP A 32 6.90 -7.52 1.56
N GLN A 33 6.65 -6.22 1.61
CA GLN A 33 5.36 -5.60 1.91
C GLN A 33 4.66 -5.01 0.67
N HIS A 34 5.23 -5.18 -0.53
CA HIS A 34 4.65 -4.66 -1.77
C HIS A 34 4.08 -5.78 -2.64
N CYS A 35 2.87 -5.60 -3.15
CA CYS A 35 2.24 -6.54 -4.08
C CYS A 35 2.22 -5.95 -5.48
N GLY A 36 2.85 -6.61 -6.46
CA GLY A 36 2.86 -6.16 -7.86
C GLY A 36 4.25 -5.83 -8.38
N ALA A 37 4.34 -5.63 -9.70
CA ALA A 37 5.61 -5.34 -10.36
C ALA A 37 6.17 -3.97 -9.93
N GLY A 38 7.18 -3.98 -9.05
CA GLY A 38 7.90 -2.81 -8.57
C GLY A 38 7.17 -2.04 -7.46
N SER A 39 7.78 -0.93 -6.98
CA SER A 39 7.27 -0.10 -5.86
C SER A 39 5.98 0.70 -6.15
N ILE A 40 5.24 0.34 -7.20
CA ILE A 40 4.00 1.01 -7.64
C ILE A 40 2.76 0.23 -7.16
N GLY A 41 2.93 -1.03 -6.77
CA GLY A 41 1.88 -1.88 -6.26
C GLY A 41 1.42 -1.52 -4.84
N PRO A 42 0.24 -1.99 -4.42
CA PRO A 42 -0.27 -1.74 -3.07
C PRO A 42 0.71 -2.24 -1.99
N HIS A 43 0.83 -1.42 -0.94
CA HIS A 43 1.68 -1.68 0.22
C HIS A 43 0.83 -2.11 1.42
N VAL A 44 1.32 -3.08 2.18
CA VAL A 44 0.71 -3.51 3.46
C VAL A 44 1.66 -3.26 4.63
N PRO A 45 1.16 -2.87 5.82
CA PRO A 45 2.03 -2.68 6.98
C PRO A 45 2.55 -4.03 7.51
N TYR A 46 3.75 -4.04 8.09
CA TYR A 46 4.23 -5.21 8.82
C TYR A 46 3.28 -5.49 10.00
N PRO A 47 2.96 -6.76 10.33
CA PRO A 47 3.62 -7.99 9.91
C PRO A 47 3.10 -8.64 8.62
N PHE A 48 2.21 -7.98 7.89
CA PHE A 48 1.67 -8.49 6.64
C PHE A 48 2.68 -8.34 5.50
N GLY A 49 2.71 -9.31 4.59
CA GLY A 49 3.47 -9.20 3.35
C GLY A 49 3.51 -10.49 2.55
N PHE A 50 4.36 -10.56 1.53
CA PHE A 50 4.27 -11.53 0.43
C PHE A 50 5.44 -12.54 0.38
N SER A 51 6.39 -12.41 1.30
CA SER A 51 7.59 -13.25 1.40
C SER A 51 7.60 -14.12 2.66
N GLU A 52 8.49 -15.10 2.73
CA GLU A 52 8.68 -15.97 3.93
C GLU A 52 9.10 -15.20 5.19
N GLY A 53 9.68 -14.01 5.04
CA GLY A 53 10.11 -13.18 6.17
C GLY A 53 8.96 -12.47 6.90
N CYS A 54 7.73 -12.58 6.41
CA CYS A 54 6.57 -11.90 6.97
C CYS A 54 5.91 -12.75 8.05
N GLY A 55 5.53 -12.11 9.17
CA GLY A 55 4.83 -12.80 10.25
C GLY A 55 3.43 -13.25 9.85
N ILE A 56 2.79 -12.55 8.91
CA ILE A 56 1.54 -12.95 8.27
C ILE A 56 1.72 -12.88 6.76
N ARG A 57 1.85 -14.05 6.14
CA ARG A 57 2.02 -14.13 4.70
C ARG A 57 0.69 -14.05 3.98
N LEU A 58 0.65 -13.18 2.98
CA LEU A 58 -0.47 -12.92 2.09
C LEU A 58 -0.12 -13.36 0.67
N ASN A 59 -1.14 -13.54 -0.15
CA ASN A 59 -1.04 -13.83 -1.56
C ASN A 59 -1.22 -12.54 -2.37
N CYS A 60 -0.37 -12.35 -3.37
CA CYS A 60 -0.44 -11.22 -4.30
C CYS A 60 -0.72 -11.72 -5.73
N THR A 61 -1.65 -11.09 -6.43
CA THR A 61 -1.77 -11.24 -7.89
C THR A 61 -1.03 -10.09 -8.57
N GLU A 62 0.18 -10.37 -9.04
CA GLU A 62 1.12 -9.39 -9.59
C GLU A 62 0.53 -8.41 -10.63
N ILE A 63 -0.39 -8.91 -11.47
CA ILE A 63 -0.98 -8.15 -12.58
C ILE A 63 -2.07 -7.19 -12.09
N THR A 64 -2.95 -7.64 -11.20
CA THR A 64 -4.10 -6.85 -10.73
C THR A 64 -3.80 -6.06 -9.47
N GLY A 65 -2.76 -6.45 -8.72
CA GLY A 65 -2.48 -5.92 -7.38
C GLY A 65 -3.42 -6.46 -6.31
N ASP A 66 -4.19 -7.52 -6.61
CA ASP A 66 -5.11 -8.09 -5.63
C ASP A 66 -4.35 -8.77 -4.50
N ILE A 67 -4.70 -8.40 -3.26
CA ILE A 67 -4.13 -8.95 -2.04
C ILE A 67 -5.14 -9.94 -1.43
N ARG A 68 -4.69 -11.17 -1.14
CA ARG A 68 -5.54 -12.24 -0.62
C ARG A 68 -4.95 -12.91 0.62
N ILE A 69 -5.84 -13.47 1.44
CA ILE A 69 -5.49 -14.43 2.50
C ILE A 69 -6.24 -15.73 2.23
N GLY A 70 -5.48 -16.82 2.04
CA GLY A 70 -6.00 -17.99 1.33
C GLY A 70 -6.53 -17.58 -0.06
N GLU A 71 -7.79 -17.88 -0.33
CA GLU A 71 -8.52 -17.49 -1.54
C GLU A 71 -9.26 -16.13 -1.44
N TYR A 72 -9.37 -15.55 -0.24
CA TYR A 72 -10.24 -14.41 0.04
C TYR A 72 -9.54 -13.07 -0.19
N LEU A 73 -10.21 -12.15 -0.89
CA LEU A 73 -9.70 -10.81 -1.14
C LEU A 73 -9.73 -9.97 0.14
N ILE A 74 -8.62 -9.33 0.47
CA ILE A 74 -8.53 -8.39 1.59
C ILE A 74 -9.15 -7.06 1.15
N GLN A 75 -10.09 -6.55 1.94
CA GLN A 75 -10.77 -5.27 1.72
C GLN A 75 -10.09 -4.15 2.50
N ASN A 76 -9.68 -4.41 3.74
CA ASN A 76 -9.09 -3.40 4.62
C ASN A 76 -8.17 -4.03 5.67
N VAL A 77 -7.12 -3.29 6.06
CA VAL A 77 -6.18 -3.67 7.13
C VAL A 77 -6.13 -2.52 8.13
N THR A 78 -6.46 -2.80 9.40
CA THR A 78 -6.34 -1.84 10.50
C THR A 78 -5.20 -2.25 11.44
N SER A 79 -5.02 -1.51 12.53
CA SER A 79 -4.03 -1.84 13.57
C SER A 79 -4.33 -3.12 14.36
N ASP A 80 -5.56 -3.65 14.25
CA ASP A 80 -6.04 -4.74 15.10
C ASP A 80 -6.88 -5.79 14.36
N THR A 81 -7.44 -5.44 13.20
CA THR A 81 -8.27 -6.33 12.39
C THR A 81 -7.89 -6.33 10.90
N LEU A 82 -8.32 -7.39 10.23
CA LEU A 82 -8.23 -7.58 8.79
C LEU A 82 -9.64 -7.90 8.28
N MET A 83 -10.14 -7.12 7.32
CA MET A 83 -11.45 -7.36 6.72
C MET A 83 -11.26 -8.05 5.37
N VAL A 84 -11.95 -9.17 5.17
CA VAL A 84 -11.90 -9.95 3.94
C VAL A 84 -13.28 -10.07 3.31
N ASN A 85 -13.30 -10.00 1.98
CA ASN A 85 -14.51 -10.22 1.19
C ASN A 85 -14.94 -11.68 1.29
N PHE A 86 -16.19 -11.91 1.66
CA PHE A 86 -16.75 -13.24 1.88
C PHE A 86 -18.12 -13.38 1.17
N PRO A 87 -18.10 -13.43 -0.16
CA PRO A 87 -19.33 -13.44 -0.96
C PRO A 87 -20.12 -14.72 -0.76
N VAL A 88 -21.39 -14.67 -1.17
CA VAL A 88 -22.29 -15.82 -1.19
C VAL A 88 -21.70 -16.95 -2.03
N ASN A 89 -21.53 -18.11 -1.40
CA ASN A 89 -21.11 -19.34 -2.05
C ASN A 89 -21.85 -20.54 -1.44
N CYS A 90 -22.71 -21.17 -2.22
CA CYS A 90 -23.58 -22.27 -1.76
C CYS A 90 -22.85 -23.62 -1.64
N SER A 91 -21.58 -23.69 -2.02
CA SER A 91 -20.78 -24.91 -2.05
C SER A 91 -19.56 -24.86 -1.13
N ARG A 92 -19.36 -23.75 -0.39
CA ARG A 92 -18.23 -23.59 0.53
C ARG A 92 -18.43 -24.49 1.73
N LEU A 93 -17.51 -25.42 1.94
CA LEU A 93 -17.56 -26.33 3.09
C LEU A 93 -17.14 -25.56 4.34
N ILE A 94 -17.69 -25.93 5.49
CA ILE A 94 -17.33 -25.29 6.76
C ILE A 94 -15.84 -25.43 7.09
N GLU A 95 -15.21 -26.52 6.64
CA GLU A 95 -13.78 -26.77 6.81
C GLU A 95 -12.90 -25.80 6.03
N ASP A 96 -13.40 -25.21 4.94
CA ASP A 96 -12.65 -24.23 4.13
C ASP A 96 -12.38 -22.93 4.91
N LEU A 97 -13.16 -22.65 5.98
CA LEU A 97 -12.90 -21.54 6.89
C LEU A 97 -11.57 -21.66 7.62
N GLN A 98 -10.96 -22.84 7.68
CA GLN A 98 -9.63 -23.03 8.28
C GLN A 98 -8.55 -22.19 7.59
N GLN A 99 -8.73 -21.82 6.31
CA GLN A 99 -7.83 -20.88 5.62
C GLN A 99 -7.79 -19.50 6.28
N LEU A 100 -8.85 -19.14 7.01
CA LEU A 100 -9.02 -17.89 7.75
C LEU A 100 -8.60 -18.00 9.22
N ASP A 101 -8.11 -19.17 9.66
CA ASP A 101 -7.52 -19.40 10.98
C ASP A 101 -6.06 -19.86 10.86
N GLY A 102 -5.16 -18.89 10.77
CA GLY A 102 -3.73 -19.12 10.75
C GLY A 102 -3.09 -19.19 12.14
N SER A 103 -1.76 -19.32 12.16
CA SER A 103 -0.99 -19.24 13.40
C SER A 103 -1.05 -17.84 14.04
N ASN A 104 -1.22 -16.80 13.24
CA ASN A 104 -1.10 -15.41 13.69
C ASN A 104 -2.40 -14.61 13.45
N TYR A 105 -3.49 -15.27 13.06
CA TYR A 105 -4.78 -14.62 12.82
C TYR A 105 -5.92 -15.63 12.92
N GLY A 106 -7.13 -15.15 13.18
CA GLY A 106 -8.33 -15.99 13.22
C GLY A 106 -9.62 -15.18 13.16
N VAL A 107 -10.72 -15.85 12.85
CA VAL A 107 -12.06 -15.25 12.71
C VAL A 107 -12.53 -14.72 14.06
N THR A 108 -12.91 -13.43 14.14
CA THR A 108 -13.36 -12.82 15.40
C THR A 108 -14.77 -13.28 15.77
N TRP A 109 -15.10 -13.28 17.05
CA TRP A 109 -16.46 -13.54 17.56
C TRP A 109 -17.52 -12.56 17.02
N ARG A 110 -17.10 -11.39 16.51
CA ARG A 110 -17.99 -10.38 15.93
C ARG A 110 -18.60 -10.81 14.59
N ASN A 111 -18.13 -11.92 14.03
CA ASN A 111 -18.70 -12.52 12.84
C ASN A 111 -19.92 -13.37 13.18
N GLY A 112 -20.99 -13.20 12.40
CA GLY A 112 -22.05 -14.18 12.26
C GLY A 112 -21.90 -14.95 10.95
N LEU A 113 -22.19 -16.25 10.99
CA LEU A 113 -22.15 -17.15 9.84
C LEU A 113 -23.55 -17.56 9.41
N LEU A 114 -23.76 -17.60 8.09
CA LEU A 114 -24.95 -18.14 7.47
C LEU A 114 -24.65 -19.54 6.96
N LEU A 115 -25.44 -20.50 7.41
CA LEU A 115 -25.13 -21.93 7.36
C LEU A 115 -26.24 -22.73 6.69
N GLN A 116 -25.85 -23.82 6.03
CA GLN A 116 -26.75 -24.80 5.44
C GLN A 116 -26.29 -26.23 5.78
N ASN A 117 -27.18 -27.20 5.50
CA ASN A 117 -26.93 -28.62 5.80
C ASN A 117 -26.54 -28.86 7.27
N CYS A 118 -27.32 -28.28 8.19
CA CYS A 118 -27.17 -28.45 9.62
C CYS A 118 -27.95 -29.66 10.10
N LYS A 119 -27.34 -30.50 10.96
CA LYS A 119 -28.04 -31.63 11.61
C LYS A 119 -29.25 -31.16 12.42
N VAL A 120 -29.12 -30.01 13.07
CA VAL A 120 -30.18 -29.31 13.80
C VAL A 120 -30.12 -27.84 13.36
N PRO A 121 -31.26 -27.22 12.98
CA PRO A 121 -31.29 -25.80 12.62
C PRO A 121 -30.72 -24.92 13.72
N ARG A 122 -29.91 -23.93 13.34
CA ARG A 122 -29.28 -22.94 14.24
C ARG A 122 -29.96 -21.58 14.07
N SER A 123 -30.25 -20.90 15.17
CA SER A 123 -30.99 -19.63 15.19
C SER A 123 -30.43 -18.64 16.23
N GLU A 124 -29.14 -18.75 16.52
CA GLU A 124 -28.42 -17.96 17.54
C GLU A 124 -28.41 -16.46 17.18
N CYS A 125 -28.57 -16.13 15.90
CA CYS A 125 -28.76 -14.77 15.40
C CYS A 125 -30.09 -14.65 14.62
N PRO A 126 -31.16 -14.07 15.21
CA PRO A 126 -32.44 -13.92 14.54
C PRO A 126 -32.37 -12.84 13.46
N LEU A 127 -32.15 -13.25 12.21
CA LEU A 127 -32.17 -12.36 11.05
C LEU A 127 -33.47 -12.55 10.24
N PRO A 128 -34.23 -11.48 9.96
CA PRO A 128 -35.40 -11.56 9.10
C PRO A 128 -35.01 -12.06 7.70
N SER A 129 -35.77 -13.02 7.17
CA SER A 129 -35.54 -13.59 5.84
C SER A 129 -35.57 -12.53 4.73
N GLU A 130 -36.38 -11.48 4.90
CA GLU A 130 -36.46 -10.34 3.97
C GLU A 130 -35.13 -9.58 3.91
N LEU A 131 -34.47 -9.40 5.05
CA LEU A 131 -33.17 -8.72 5.13
C LEU A 131 -32.09 -9.55 4.43
N LEU A 132 -32.08 -10.86 4.68
CA LEU A 132 -31.17 -11.80 4.02
C LEU A 132 -31.37 -11.78 2.50
N SER A 133 -32.62 -11.82 2.05
CA SER A 133 -32.95 -11.81 0.62
C SER A 133 -32.53 -10.50 -0.05
N ALA A 134 -32.82 -9.36 0.58
CA ALA A 134 -32.50 -8.03 0.04
C ALA A 134 -31.00 -7.72 -0.03
N ARG A 135 -30.19 -8.25 0.91
CA ARG A 135 -28.75 -7.93 1.03
C ARG A 135 -27.83 -8.93 0.35
N LEU A 136 -28.23 -10.20 0.28
CA LEU A 136 -27.35 -11.28 -0.14
C LEU A 136 -27.84 -12.01 -1.41
N ASN A 137 -29.08 -11.76 -1.87
CA ASN A 137 -29.66 -12.48 -3.00
C ASN A 137 -29.57 -14.02 -2.85
N ILE A 138 -29.79 -14.53 -1.63
CA ILE A 138 -29.56 -15.95 -1.27
C ILE A 138 -30.53 -16.91 -1.98
N GLN A 139 -31.52 -16.38 -2.69
CA GLN A 139 -32.37 -17.14 -3.61
C GLN A 139 -31.54 -17.91 -4.67
N SER A 140 -30.26 -17.59 -4.85
CA SER A 140 -29.33 -18.36 -5.69
C SER A 140 -28.92 -19.73 -5.12
N CYS A 141 -29.06 -19.99 -3.81
CA CYS A 141 -28.70 -21.28 -3.19
C CYS A 141 -29.86 -22.28 -3.12
N ASP A 142 -30.98 -21.96 -3.78
CA ASP A 142 -32.32 -22.55 -3.59
C ASP A 142 -32.52 -23.90 -4.32
N SER A 143 -31.52 -24.78 -4.26
CA SER A 143 -31.61 -26.10 -4.90
C SER A 143 -32.52 -27.08 -4.12
N LYS A 144 -32.73 -26.82 -2.83
CA LYS A 144 -33.57 -27.57 -1.90
C LYS A 144 -34.04 -26.57 -0.85
N LYS A 145 -35.31 -26.60 -0.44
CA LYS A 145 -35.96 -25.70 0.54
C LYS A 145 -35.36 -25.78 1.96
N GLU A 146 -34.05 -25.75 2.11
CA GLU A 146 -33.35 -25.79 3.39
C GLU A 146 -33.30 -24.38 3.96
N SER A 147 -33.85 -24.22 5.17
CA SER A 147 -33.80 -22.95 5.89
C SER A 147 -32.36 -22.63 6.27
N ILE A 148 -31.90 -21.44 5.88
CA ILE A 148 -30.60 -20.92 6.26
C ILE A 148 -30.56 -20.79 7.78
N SER A 149 -29.59 -21.46 8.37
CA SER A 149 -29.31 -21.37 9.79
C SER A 149 -28.34 -20.23 10.05
N CYS A 150 -28.41 -19.61 11.23
CA CYS A 150 -27.55 -18.50 11.61
C CYS A 150 -26.79 -18.87 12.89
N TYR A 151 -25.48 -18.68 12.88
CA TYR A 151 -24.62 -18.93 14.03
C TYR A 151 -23.78 -17.70 14.34
N SER A 152 -23.82 -17.27 15.60
CA SER A 152 -22.95 -16.24 16.16
C SER A 152 -22.76 -16.56 17.63
N GLU A 153 -21.55 -16.37 18.15
CA GLU A 153 -21.24 -16.62 19.55
C GLU A 153 -20.64 -15.36 20.17
N ALA A 154 -21.10 -15.02 21.38
CA ALA A 154 -20.60 -13.88 22.13
C ALA A 154 -19.74 -14.38 23.30
N GLY A 155 -18.64 -13.68 23.57
CA GLY A 155 -17.87 -13.85 24.81
C GLY A 155 -16.48 -14.48 24.69
N GLY A 156 -16.08 -14.94 23.49
CA GLY A 156 -14.69 -15.32 23.18
C GLY A 156 -13.96 -14.24 22.38
N ASP A 157 -12.64 -14.37 22.19
CA ASP A 157 -11.86 -13.50 21.27
C ASP A 157 -12.04 -13.92 19.80
N TYR A 158 -12.24 -15.21 19.58
CA TYR A 158 -12.39 -15.84 18.26
C TYR A 158 -13.71 -16.62 18.18
N LEU A 159 -14.25 -16.75 16.97
CA LEU A 159 -15.46 -17.50 16.70
C LEU A 159 -15.17 -19.01 16.63
N ASP A 160 -15.79 -19.81 17.50
CA ASP A 160 -15.66 -21.27 17.46
C ASP A 160 -16.71 -21.93 16.57
N TYR A 161 -16.49 -21.90 15.27
CA TYR A 161 -17.37 -22.60 14.32
C TYR A 161 -17.08 -24.11 14.23
N ARG A 162 -16.14 -24.65 15.02
CA ARG A 162 -15.82 -26.08 14.98
C ARG A 162 -16.93 -26.85 15.68
N ASN A 163 -17.37 -27.96 15.08
CA ASN A 163 -18.39 -28.84 15.66
C ASN A 163 -19.81 -28.23 15.78
N ILE A 164 -20.13 -27.15 15.06
CA ILE A 164 -21.50 -26.61 15.05
C ILE A 164 -22.50 -27.55 14.34
N GLY A 165 -22.02 -28.58 13.64
CA GLY A 165 -22.86 -29.62 13.03
C GLY A 165 -23.55 -29.19 11.73
N CYS A 166 -23.00 -28.16 11.05
CA CYS A 166 -23.39 -27.70 9.72
C CYS A 166 -22.31 -28.02 8.70
N GLY A 167 -22.71 -28.32 7.46
CA GLY A 167 -21.77 -28.69 6.40
C GLY A 167 -21.30 -27.53 5.54
N ILE A 168 -22.13 -26.50 5.36
CA ILE A 168 -21.92 -25.43 4.36
C ILE A 168 -21.98 -24.06 5.02
N VAL A 169 -21.08 -23.15 4.62
CA VAL A 169 -21.05 -21.75 5.03
C VAL A 169 -21.33 -20.86 3.82
N THR A 170 -22.58 -20.42 3.70
CA THR A 170 -23.06 -19.66 2.55
C THR A 170 -22.43 -18.27 2.49
N SER A 171 -22.44 -17.53 3.60
CA SER A 171 -21.85 -16.19 3.71
C SER A 171 -21.69 -15.81 5.19
N SER A 172 -21.33 -14.57 5.47
CA SER A 172 -21.09 -14.03 6.80
C SER A 172 -21.61 -12.60 6.91
N PHE A 173 -21.66 -12.11 8.13
CA PHE A 173 -21.89 -10.71 8.43
C PHE A 173 -21.15 -10.28 9.69
N LEU A 174 -20.85 -8.99 9.81
CA LEU A 174 -20.28 -8.40 11.01
C LEU A 174 -21.36 -7.83 11.91
N ILE A 175 -21.20 -8.03 13.22
CA ILE A 175 -22.05 -7.49 14.26
C ILE A 175 -21.37 -6.24 14.84
N ASP A 176 -21.84 -5.04 14.46
CA ASP A 176 -21.38 -3.80 15.08
C ASP A 176 -22.21 -3.48 16.34
N MET A 177 -21.74 -3.93 17.50
CA MET A 177 -22.30 -3.56 18.80
C MET A 177 -21.74 -2.22 19.27
N LYS A 178 -22.16 -1.10 18.65
CA LYS A 178 -21.96 0.21 19.27
C LYS A 178 -22.97 0.38 20.40
N ASN A 179 -22.48 0.65 21.60
CA ASN A 179 -23.20 0.72 22.90
C ASN A 179 -24.47 1.62 22.95
N SER A 180 -24.88 2.25 21.84
CA SER A 180 -26.04 3.16 21.77
C SER A 180 -26.61 3.38 20.35
N SER A 181 -26.26 2.54 19.36
CA SER A 181 -26.72 2.67 17.96
C SER A 181 -27.48 1.42 17.51
N PRO A 182 -28.43 1.49 16.57
CA PRO A 182 -28.92 0.30 15.89
C PRO A 182 -27.74 -0.56 15.42
N MET A 183 -27.85 -1.86 15.65
CA MET A 183 -26.88 -2.87 15.23
C MET A 183 -26.67 -2.75 13.72
N LEU A 184 -25.49 -2.30 13.30
CA LEU A 184 -25.14 -2.26 11.89
C LEU A 184 -24.61 -3.64 11.51
N LEU A 185 -25.23 -4.23 10.49
CA LEU A 185 -24.79 -5.49 9.92
C LEU A 185 -24.11 -5.23 8.59
N GLU A 186 -22.83 -5.59 8.50
CA GLU A 186 -22.09 -5.59 7.25
C GLU A 186 -22.05 -7.01 6.68
N PHE A 187 -22.71 -7.22 5.56
CA PHE A 187 -22.85 -8.54 4.93
C PHE A 187 -21.68 -8.82 3.96
N GLN A 188 -21.39 -10.11 3.76
CA GLN A 188 -20.34 -10.58 2.84
C GLN A 188 -18.93 -10.13 3.25
N THR A 189 -18.71 -9.98 4.54
CA THR A 189 -17.42 -9.58 5.12
C THR A 189 -17.09 -10.52 6.28
N ILE A 190 -15.83 -10.94 6.37
CA ILE A 190 -15.28 -11.56 7.58
C ILE A 190 -14.22 -10.64 8.19
N GLU A 191 -14.29 -10.46 9.50
CA GLU A 191 -13.27 -9.78 10.30
C GLU A 191 -12.35 -10.83 10.93
N LEU A 192 -11.04 -10.69 10.72
CA LEU A 192 -10.02 -11.48 11.39
C LEU A 192 -9.29 -10.60 12.41
N ALA A 193 -9.06 -11.12 13.61
CA ALA A 193 -8.09 -10.55 14.55
C ALA A 193 -6.73 -11.20 14.29
N TRP A 194 -5.66 -10.43 14.40
CA TRP A 194 -4.30 -10.89 14.04
C TRP A 194 -3.24 -10.48 15.05
N GLY A 195 -2.06 -11.06 15.09
CA GLY A 195 -0.95 -10.60 15.93
C GLY A 195 0.27 -11.50 15.78
N LEU A 196 1.38 -11.14 16.39
CA LEU A 196 2.59 -11.96 16.35
C LEU A 196 2.71 -12.80 17.62
N GLU A 197 3.08 -14.06 17.46
CA GLU A 197 3.36 -14.94 18.59
C GLU A 197 4.62 -14.49 19.36
N GLY A 198 4.58 -14.61 20.68
CA GLY A 198 5.71 -14.33 21.58
C GLY A 198 5.56 -13.02 22.37
N ASP A 199 6.70 -12.53 22.87
CA ASP A 199 6.78 -11.33 23.70
C ASP A 199 6.89 -10.06 22.86
N CYS A 200 6.49 -8.92 23.46
CA CYS A 200 6.53 -7.60 22.84
C CYS A 200 7.88 -7.27 22.15
N ALA A 201 7.84 -7.13 20.83
CA ALA A 201 8.96 -6.67 19.99
C ALA A 201 8.66 -5.32 19.30
N CYS A 202 8.08 -4.38 20.06
CA CYS A 202 7.68 -3.08 19.55
C CYS A 202 8.84 -2.08 19.49
N HIS A 203 8.67 -1.04 18.65
CA HIS A 203 9.53 0.14 18.66
C HIS A 203 9.42 0.89 20.00
N GLU A 204 10.45 1.65 20.39
CA GLU A 204 10.47 2.40 21.66
C GLU A 204 9.34 3.44 21.78
N ASP A 205 8.94 4.01 20.64
CA ASP A 205 7.82 4.96 20.51
C ASP A 205 6.47 4.27 20.22
N ALA A 206 6.35 2.97 20.46
CA ALA A 206 5.10 2.22 20.35
C ALA A 206 4.63 1.71 21.73
N ASN A 207 3.33 1.52 21.84
CA ASN A 207 2.71 0.75 22.92
C ASN A 207 2.57 -0.70 22.46
N CYS A 208 2.84 -1.63 23.37
CA CYS A 208 2.59 -3.05 23.16
C CYS A 208 1.25 -3.44 23.79
N THR A 209 0.44 -4.18 23.05
CA THR A 209 -0.78 -4.81 23.54
C THR A 209 -0.59 -6.32 23.48
N ASN A 210 -0.60 -6.98 24.64
CA ASN A 210 -0.63 -8.43 24.72
C ASN A 210 -2.03 -8.93 24.35
N ILE A 211 -2.07 -9.99 23.56
CA ILE A 211 -3.30 -10.62 23.09
C ILE A 211 -3.19 -12.14 23.19
N PHE A 212 -4.32 -12.82 23.15
CA PHE A 212 -4.36 -14.25 22.91
C PHE A 212 -4.55 -14.50 21.42
N LEU A 213 -3.73 -15.37 20.85
CA LEU A 213 -3.87 -15.90 19.50
C LEU A 213 -4.73 -17.18 19.51
N PRO A 214 -5.20 -17.65 18.34
CA PRO A 214 -5.96 -18.89 18.26
C PRO A 214 -5.21 -20.06 18.93
N GLY A 215 -5.94 -20.83 19.73
CA GLY A 215 -5.36 -21.90 20.57
C GLY A 215 -4.79 -21.40 21.91
N ASN A 216 -5.18 -20.21 22.38
CA ASN A 216 -4.74 -19.61 23.64
C ASN A 216 -3.21 -19.43 23.73
N ARG A 217 -2.58 -19.16 22.59
CA ARG A 217 -1.15 -18.82 22.51
C ARG A 217 -0.96 -17.35 22.84
N ASN A 218 0.17 -17.02 23.46
CA ASN A 218 0.50 -15.63 23.75
C ASN A 218 0.97 -14.94 22.48
N GLY A 219 0.44 -13.74 22.23
CA GLY A 219 0.92 -12.88 21.17
C GLY A 219 0.85 -11.42 21.53
N PHE A 220 1.29 -10.57 20.61
CA PHE A 220 1.32 -9.14 20.79
C PHE A 220 1.00 -8.39 19.50
N ARG A 221 0.59 -7.13 19.69
CA ARG A 221 0.51 -6.10 18.65
C ARG A 221 1.27 -4.87 19.11
N CYS A 222 1.72 -4.09 18.14
CA CYS A 222 2.35 -2.81 18.38
C CYS A 222 1.51 -1.70 17.77
N LEU A 223 1.39 -0.57 18.48
CA LEU A 223 0.73 0.63 17.96
C LEU A 223 1.58 1.84 18.33
N CYS A 224 1.87 2.70 17.35
CA CYS A 224 2.63 3.92 17.63
C CYS A 224 1.93 4.81 18.66
N LYS A 225 2.72 5.38 19.56
CA LYS A 225 2.25 6.36 20.54
C LYS A 225 1.71 7.60 19.81
N HIS A 226 0.84 8.34 20.48
CA HIS A 226 0.27 9.56 19.94
C HIS A 226 1.36 10.53 19.44
N GLY A 227 1.18 11.08 18.23
CA GLY A 227 2.17 11.95 17.55
C GLY A 227 3.22 11.20 16.71
N PHE A 228 3.12 9.87 16.62
CA PHE A 228 3.96 9.04 15.76
C PHE A 228 3.11 8.26 14.76
N ILE A 229 3.69 7.97 13.60
CA ILE A 229 3.09 7.19 12.52
C ILE A 229 3.97 5.99 12.16
N GLY A 230 3.36 4.92 11.67
CA GLY A 230 4.01 3.68 11.26
C GLY A 230 3.30 2.45 11.81
N ASP A 231 3.90 1.28 11.64
CA ASP A 231 3.33 -0.01 12.07
C ASP A 231 3.60 -0.37 13.54
N GLY A 232 4.52 0.35 14.20
CA GLY A 232 4.85 0.14 15.61
C GLY A 232 5.85 -0.98 15.89
N PHE A 233 6.19 -1.81 14.91
CA PHE A 233 7.09 -2.94 15.12
C PHE A 233 8.55 -2.53 14.95
N ARG A 234 9.46 -3.16 15.70
CA ARG A 234 10.89 -2.90 15.56
C ARG A 234 11.43 -3.37 14.20
N ASP A 235 10.89 -4.45 13.66
CA ASP A 235 11.39 -5.08 12.44
C ASP A 235 10.66 -4.62 11.16
N GLY A 236 9.64 -3.74 11.31
CA GLY A 236 8.91 -3.10 10.22
C GLY A 236 9.31 -1.64 9.97
N ASP A 237 8.34 -0.81 9.60
CA ASP A 237 8.44 0.63 9.35
C ASP A 237 8.74 1.45 10.60
N ARG A 238 8.54 0.87 11.79
CA ARG A 238 8.77 1.51 13.10
C ARG A 238 7.89 2.74 13.30
N CYS A 239 8.02 3.38 14.46
CA CYS A 239 7.36 4.66 14.72
C CYS A 239 8.28 5.82 14.38
N ARG A 240 7.77 6.77 13.59
CA ARG A 240 8.44 8.03 13.30
C ARG A 240 7.54 9.20 13.67
N LYS A 241 8.11 10.30 14.13
CA LYS A 241 7.35 11.51 14.45
C LYS A 241 6.57 11.95 13.22
N GLU A 242 5.29 12.25 13.42
CA GLU A 242 4.49 12.86 12.37
C GLU A 242 5.09 14.24 12.08
N HIS A 243 5.81 14.37 10.96
CA HIS A 243 6.19 15.69 10.48
C HIS A 243 4.89 16.41 10.14
N SER A 244 4.50 17.38 10.97
CA SER A 244 3.44 18.32 10.65
C SER A 244 3.75 18.83 9.26
N LYS A 245 2.88 18.50 8.28
CA LYS A 245 3.12 18.79 6.86
C LYS A 245 3.69 20.19 6.76
N ALA A 246 4.97 20.31 6.37
CA ALA A 246 5.57 21.60 6.15
C ALA A 246 4.62 22.34 5.20
N LYS A 247 4.09 23.49 5.65
CA LYS A 247 3.14 24.30 4.89
C LYS A 247 3.65 24.33 3.45
N HIS A 248 2.88 23.74 2.54
CA HIS A 248 3.23 23.71 1.13
C HIS A 248 3.51 25.16 0.72
N PHE A 249 4.78 25.50 0.47
CA PHE A 249 5.13 26.85 0.11
C PHE A 249 4.39 27.16 -1.19
N HIS A 250 3.53 28.17 -1.14
CA HIS A 250 2.58 28.46 -2.21
C HIS A 250 3.34 28.64 -3.54
N PRO A 251 2.85 28.11 -4.68
CA PRO A 251 3.51 28.23 -5.98
C PRO A 251 3.80 29.69 -6.41
N ARG A 252 3.18 30.68 -5.75
CA ARG A 252 3.44 32.11 -5.92
C ARG A 252 4.85 32.51 -5.50
N VAL A 253 5.45 31.82 -4.52
CA VAL A 253 6.82 32.11 -4.06
C VAL A 253 7.84 31.62 -5.09
N TRP A 254 7.60 30.45 -5.70
CA TRP A 254 8.45 29.93 -6.78
C TRP A 254 8.42 30.84 -8.02
N ILE A 255 7.23 31.29 -8.41
CA ILE A 255 7.06 32.23 -9.53
C ILE A 255 7.76 33.57 -9.24
N ALA A 256 7.66 34.08 -8.01
CA ALA A 256 8.28 35.34 -7.62
C ALA A 256 9.82 35.31 -7.61
N VAL A 257 10.45 34.13 -7.48
CA VAL A 257 11.92 34.00 -7.47
C VAL A 257 12.47 33.61 -8.84
N ILE A 258 11.80 32.70 -9.56
CA ILE A 258 12.33 32.15 -10.83
C ILE A 258 12.17 33.15 -11.99
N VAL A 259 11.04 33.85 -12.06
CA VAL A 259 10.76 34.77 -13.18
C VAL A 259 11.76 35.95 -13.23
N PRO A 260 12.08 36.64 -12.12
CA PRO A 260 13.06 37.72 -12.15
C PRO A 260 14.47 37.25 -12.54
N VAL A 261 14.88 36.07 -12.09
CA VAL A 261 16.19 35.48 -12.39
C VAL A 261 16.29 35.12 -13.87
N ALA A 262 15.26 34.48 -14.43
CA ALA A 262 15.23 34.15 -15.86
C ALA A 262 15.27 35.42 -16.74
N ILE A 263 14.54 36.47 -16.36
CA ILE A 263 14.55 37.76 -17.08
C ILE A 263 15.93 38.41 -17.00
N THR A 264 16.58 38.42 -15.83
CA THR A 264 17.93 39.01 -15.70
C THR A 264 18.96 38.26 -16.55
N VAL A 265 18.91 36.94 -16.58
CA VAL A 265 19.80 36.13 -17.46
C VAL A 265 19.56 36.45 -18.94
N LEU A 266 18.30 36.56 -19.37
CA LEU A 266 17.96 36.91 -20.76
C LEU A 266 18.46 38.32 -21.15
N VAL A 267 18.32 39.30 -20.25
CA VAL A 267 18.84 40.65 -20.46
C VAL A 267 20.36 40.64 -20.56
N LEU A 268 21.06 39.91 -19.69
CA LEU A 268 22.52 39.80 -19.73
C LEU A 268 23.02 39.11 -21.02
N CYS A 269 22.35 38.03 -21.44
CA CYS A 269 22.67 37.33 -22.69
C CYS A 269 22.45 38.22 -23.92
N SER A 270 21.33 38.95 -23.96
CA SER A 270 21.03 39.87 -25.08
C SER A 270 21.98 41.06 -25.11
N CYS A 271 22.33 41.66 -23.96
CA CYS A 271 23.35 42.70 -23.87
C CYS A 271 24.72 42.18 -24.32
N GLY A 272 25.12 40.98 -23.93
CA GLY A 272 26.36 40.34 -24.35
C GLY A 272 26.41 40.10 -25.87
N ALA A 273 25.33 39.60 -26.46
CA ALA A 273 25.20 39.42 -27.90
C ALA A 273 25.27 40.77 -28.66
N TYR A 274 24.55 41.78 -28.17
CA TYR A 274 24.60 43.14 -28.73
C TYR A 274 26.00 43.73 -28.70
N TYR A 275 26.71 43.61 -27.57
CA TYR A 275 28.10 44.08 -27.45
C TYR A 275 29.04 43.37 -28.43
N ARG A 276 28.91 42.04 -28.58
CA ARG A 276 29.70 41.27 -29.55
C ARG A 276 29.43 41.70 -30.99
N LEU A 277 28.15 41.86 -31.36
CA LEU A 277 27.76 42.32 -32.71
C LEU A 277 28.24 43.75 -32.99
N ARG A 278 28.18 44.64 -32.00
CA ARG A 278 28.68 46.02 -32.14
C ARG A 278 30.20 46.05 -32.29
N ASN A 279 30.93 45.22 -31.54
CA ASN A 279 32.39 45.15 -31.65
C ASN A 279 32.82 44.53 -32.99
N SER A 280 32.10 43.52 -33.49
CA SER A 280 32.36 42.92 -34.80
C SER A 280 32.18 43.93 -35.94
N ARG A 281 31.20 44.85 -35.84
CA ARG A 281 31.01 45.93 -36.84
C ARG A 281 32.12 46.98 -36.82
N LYS A 282 32.84 47.14 -35.71
CA LYS A 282 34.03 47.99 -35.64
C LYS A 282 35.30 47.30 -36.18
N ALA A 283 35.25 45.99 -36.43
CA ALA A 283 36.38 45.19 -36.92
C ALA A 283 36.36 44.95 -38.44
N HIS A 284 35.52 45.66 -39.20
CA HIS A 284 35.63 45.75 -40.66
C HIS A 284 36.11 47.15 -41.08
N PRO A 285 37.43 47.36 -41.22
CA PRO A 285 37.97 48.45 -42.00
C PRO A 285 37.66 48.21 -43.48
N TRP A 286 37.24 49.27 -44.17
CA TRP A 286 37.24 49.37 -45.63
C TRP A 286 38.62 48.98 -46.18
N ILE A 287 38.66 47.97 -47.05
CA ILE A 287 39.81 47.70 -47.92
C ILE A 287 39.61 48.57 -49.17
N ASP A 288 40.07 49.82 -49.12
CA ASP A 288 40.36 50.60 -50.32
C ASP A 288 41.73 50.16 -50.83
N GLY A 289 41.76 49.44 -51.94
CA GLY A 289 43.00 49.07 -52.61
C GLY A 289 42.91 47.74 -53.33
N GLN A 290 42.12 47.67 -54.41
CA GLN A 290 42.35 46.86 -55.61
C GLN A 290 41.39 47.30 -56.73
N LEU A 291 41.52 48.58 -57.13
CA LEU A 291 40.94 49.13 -58.36
C LEU A 291 42.07 49.71 -59.22
N GLU A 292 43.10 48.90 -59.47
CA GLU A 292 44.12 49.18 -60.49
C GLU A 292 44.63 47.85 -61.02
N GLN A 293 43.99 47.35 -62.09
CA GLN A 293 44.61 46.57 -63.17
C GLN A 293 43.56 46.31 -64.26
N ILE A 294 43.22 47.38 -65.00
CA ILE A 294 42.60 47.26 -66.33
C ILE A 294 43.71 47.58 -67.35
N PRO A 295 44.12 46.63 -68.21
CA PRO A 295 45.10 46.92 -69.25
C PRO A 295 44.50 47.82 -70.34
N ARG A 296 45.20 48.91 -70.65
CA ARG A 296 44.87 49.83 -71.75
C ARG A 296 45.11 49.15 -73.10
N ILE A 297 44.13 49.30 -73.98
CA ILE A 297 44.21 49.00 -75.40
C ILE A 297 44.97 50.14 -76.08
N THR A 298 46.06 49.83 -76.78
CA THR A 298 46.70 50.72 -77.77
C THR A 298 46.10 50.47 -79.14
N TYR A 299 45.90 51.55 -79.90
CA TYR A 299 45.66 51.56 -81.34
C TYR A 299 46.77 50.84 -82.11
#